data_AF-A0A834MC82-F1
#
_entry.id   AF-A0A834MC82-F1
#
_cell.length_a   1.000
_cell.length_b   1.000
_cell.length_c   1.000
_cell.angle_alpha   90.00
_cell.angle_beta   90.00
_cell.angle_gamma   90.00
#
_symmetry.space_group_name_H-M   'P 1'
#
loop_
_entity.id
_entity.type
_entity.pdbx_description
1 polymer ?
#
loop_
_entity_poly.entity_id
_entity_poly.type
_entity_poly.pdbx_seq_one_letter_code
_entity_poly.pdbx_strand_id
1 'polypeptide(L)'
;MCSTIQILQTVICLMALVKYGLSLRCWKCSSDYDSSCRDYFNTTKILQNQVHLNDYAYGNIQMTRTEPHQFTCEGLRTSTITQFKNVCIKQVIKVPNSPNKFVRECRLVSKTLKTGQCPSDVLSSTSSNNLVHCSSCEHDGCNSATRKTFFYTSLIPALVLLIRN
;
A
#
# COMPACT_ATOMS: atom_id res chain seq x y z
N MET A 1 -22.37 -19.95 -35.78
CA MET A 1 -21.17 -19.09 -35.71
C MET A 1 -21.33 -17.86 -34.82
N CYS A 2 -22.53 -17.28 -34.66
CA CYS A 2 -22.72 -16.08 -33.82
C CYS A 2 -22.63 -16.37 -32.29
N SER A 3 -23.20 -17.48 -31.79
CA SER A 3 -23.18 -17.81 -30.36
C SER A 3 -21.79 -18.15 -29.81
N THR A 4 -20.91 -18.74 -30.61
CA THR A 4 -19.54 -19.08 -30.17
C THR A 4 -18.68 -17.84 -29.97
N ILE A 5 -18.89 -16.80 -30.78
CA ILE A 5 -18.18 -15.51 -30.66
C ILE A 5 -18.64 -14.77 -29.40
N GLN A 6 -19.94 -14.77 -29.09
CA GLN A 6 -20.47 -14.13 -27.88
C GLN A 6 -19.96 -14.79 -26.58
N ILE A 7 -19.88 -16.12 -26.54
CA ILE A 7 -19.35 -16.86 -25.37
C ILE A 7 -17.87 -16.56 -25.17
N LEU A 8 -17.09 -16.50 -26.24
CA LEU A 8 -15.66 -16.16 -26.15
C LEU A 8 -15.46 -14.73 -25.62
N GLN A 9 -16.28 -13.78 -26.06
CA GLN A 9 -16.21 -12.39 -25.66
C GLN A 9 -16.59 -12.19 -24.18
N THR A 10 -17.59 -12.91 -23.66
CA THR A 10 -17.94 -12.87 -22.24
C THR A 10 -16.89 -13.52 -21.35
N VAL A 11 -16.28 -14.64 -21.76
CA VAL A 11 -15.20 -15.30 -21.02
C VAL A 11 -13.96 -14.41 -20.94
N ILE A 12 -13.56 -13.76 -22.02
CA ILE A 12 -12.43 -12.81 -22.02
C ILE A 12 -12.72 -11.61 -21.09
N CYS A 13 -13.95 -11.10 -21.11
CA CYS A 13 -14.35 -10.01 -20.23
C CYS A 13 -14.34 -10.43 -18.75
N LEU A 14 -14.82 -11.64 -18.43
CA LEU A 14 -14.76 -12.23 -17.08
C LEU A 14 -13.32 -12.46 -16.60
N MET A 15 -12.44 -12.96 -17.47
CA MET A 15 -11.02 -13.14 -17.13
C MET A 15 -10.30 -11.80 -16.92
N ALA A 16 -10.67 -10.75 -17.66
CA ALA A 16 -10.18 -9.39 -17.42
C ALA A 16 -10.69 -8.79 -16.09
N LEU A 17 -11.80 -9.30 -15.55
CA LEU A 17 -12.32 -8.94 -14.23
C LEU A 17 -11.69 -9.75 -13.08
N VAL A 18 -10.97 -10.85 -13.39
CA VAL A 18 -10.17 -11.56 -12.40
C VAL A 18 -9.03 -10.64 -11.99
N LYS A 19 -9.25 -9.91 -10.90
CA LYS A 19 -8.19 -9.17 -10.23
C LYS A 19 -7.13 -10.18 -9.83
N TYR A 20 -5.96 -10.09 -10.47
CA TYR A 20 -4.77 -10.80 -10.04
C TYR A 20 -4.67 -10.75 -8.52
N GLY A 21 -4.40 -11.91 -7.90
CA GLY A 21 -4.11 -12.02 -6.46
C GLY A 21 -2.78 -11.35 -6.14
N LEU A 22 -2.75 -10.03 -6.28
CA LEU A 22 -1.61 -9.20 -5.94
C LEU A 22 -1.58 -9.10 -4.43
N SER A 23 -0.48 -9.58 -3.86
CA SER A 23 -0.19 -9.35 -2.46
C SER A 23 0.01 -7.85 -2.24
N LEU A 24 -0.63 -7.33 -1.19
CA LEU A 24 -0.60 -5.90 -0.86
C LEU A 24 0.85 -5.40 -0.75
N ARG A 25 1.16 -4.31 -1.42
CA ARG A 25 2.49 -3.65 -1.37
C ARG A 25 2.38 -2.33 -0.63
N CYS A 26 3.15 -2.16 0.44
CA CYS A 26 3.16 -0.93 1.22
C CYS A 26 4.54 -0.28 1.18
N TRP A 27 4.59 1.04 1.39
CA TRP A 27 5.84 1.70 1.69
C TRP A 27 6.32 1.30 3.09
N LYS A 28 7.61 0.97 3.22
CA LYS A 28 8.30 0.73 4.49
C LYS A 28 9.38 1.77 4.68
N CYS A 29 9.30 2.53 5.76
CA CYS A 29 10.36 3.44 6.19
C CYS A 29 10.08 4.00 7.60
N SER A 30 11.14 4.56 8.20
CA SER A 30 11.05 5.42 9.38
C SER A 30 11.89 6.67 9.16
N SER A 31 11.35 7.84 9.48
CA SER A 31 12.08 9.11 9.35
C SER A 31 13.21 9.31 10.34
N ASP A 32 13.37 8.39 11.29
CA ASP A 32 14.52 8.37 12.20
C ASP A 32 15.78 7.88 11.49
N TYR A 33 15.62 6.97 10.52
CA TYR A 33 16.73 6.43 9.74
C TYR A 33 16.91 7.17 8.42
N ASP A 34 15.80 7.53 7.75
CA ASP A 34 15.86 8.25 6.48
C ASP A 34 14.84 9.39 6.43
N SER A 35 15.34 10.62 6.40
CA SER A 35 14.53 11.84 6.32
C SER A 35 13.61 11.92 5.10
N SER A 36 13.90 11.19 4.02
CA SER A 36 13.03 11.10 2.83
C SER A 36 11.71 10.36 3.10
N CYS A 37 11.61 9.66 4.24
CA CYS A 37 10.36 9.13 4.75
C CYS A 37 9.41 10.23 5.29
N ARG A 38 9.82 11.49 5.44
CA ARG A 38 8.91 12.55 5.91
C ARG A 38 7.89 12.93 4.83
N ASP A 39 6.87 13.69 5.21
CA ASP A 39 6.04 14.40 4.23
C ASP A 39 6.75 15.71 3.81
N TYR A 40 6.76 16.11 2.54
CA TYR A 40 6.13 15.48 1.38
C TYR A 40 6.88 14.21 0.90
N PHE A 41 6.14 13.12 0.73
CA PHE A 41 6.68 11.83 0.31
C PHE A 41 6.79 11.76 -1.22
N ASN A 42 7.95 12.17 -1.76
CA ASN A 42 8.20 12.21 -3.20
C ASN A 42 8.59 10.83 -3.75
N THR A 43 7.58 10.04 -4.12
CA THR A 43 7.75 8.69 -4.66
C THR A 43 8.65 8.65 -5.89
N THR A 44 8.57 9.65 -6.77
CA THR A 44 9.36 9.69 -8.01
C THR A 44 10.85 9.78 -7.71
N LYS A 45 11.24 10.67 -6.80
CA LYS A 45 12.65 10.83 -6.38
C LYS A 45 13.17 9.57 -5.69
N ILE A 46 12.34 8.97 -4.83
CA ILE A 46 12.70 7.72 -4.13
C ILE A 46 12.96 6.60 -5.14
N LEU A 47 12.07 6.40 -6.10
CA LEU A 47 12.22 5.34 -7.11
C LEU A 47 13.46 5.55 -7.99
N GLN A 48 13.78 6.79 -8.37
CA GLN A 48 15.02 7.10 -9.10
C GLN A 48 16.26 6.70 -8.29
N ASN A 49 16.30 7.02 -7.00
CA ASN A 49 17.43 6.69 -6.13
C ASN A 49 17.59 5.19 -5.91
N GLN A 50 16.50 4.42 -5.91
CA GLN A 50 16.56 2.97 -5.74
C GLN A 50 17.22 2.24 -6.90
N VAL A 51 17.02 2.72 -8.14
CA VAL A 51 17.66 2.14 -9.32
C VAL A 51 19.18 2.17 -9.14
N HIS A 52 19.72 3.30 -8.72
CA HIS A 52 21.15 3.43 -8.44
C HIS A 52 21.65 2.50 -7.35
N LEU A 53 20.91 2.30 -6.25
CA LEU A 53 21.34 1.44 -5.15
C LEU A 53 21.34 -0.05 -5.51
N ASN A 54 20.37 -0.50 -6.31
CA ASN A 54 20.31 -1.90 -6.74
C ASN A 54 21.52 -2.29 -7.62
N ASP A 55 22.04 -1.34 -8.41
CA ASP A 55 23.23 -1.57 -9.25
C ASP A 55 24.50 -1.82 -8.41
N TYR A 56 24.58 -1.28 -7.20
CA TYR A 56 25.71 -1.49 -6.28
C TYR A 56 25.55 -2.73 -5.38
N ALA A 57 24.34 -3.26 -5.21
CA ALA A 57 24.05 -4.36 -4.29
C ALA A 57 24.38 -5.78 -4.84
N TYR A 58 25.26 -5.87 -5.85
CA TYR A 58 25.75 -7.14 -6.40
C TYR A 58 26.84 -7.75 -5.49
N GLY A 59 26.46 -8.16 -4.28
CA GLY A 59 27.32 -8.79 -3.29
C GLY A 59 26.50 -9.25 -2.08
N ASN A 60 26.83 -10.42 -1.51
CA ASN A 60 26.08 -11.18 -0.50
C ASN A 60 25.89 -10.52 0.90
N ILE A 61 25.60 -9.21 0.97
CA ILE A 61 25.32 -8.52 2.22
C ILE A 61 23.86 -8.05 2.17
N GLN A 62 22.98 -8.76 2.90
CA GLN A 62 21.62 -8.28 3.17
C GLN A 62 21.71 -7.07 4.11
N MET A 63 21.95 -5.89 3.55
CA MET A 63 21.83 -4.64 4.29
C MET A 63 20.38 -4.44 4.70
N THR A 64 20.15 -4.07 5.96
CA THR A 64 18.82 -3.69 6.42
C THR A 64 18.42 -2.43 5.67
N ARG A 65 17.55 -2.58 4.67
CA ARG A 65 17.06 -1.50 3.81
C ARG A 65 16.26 -0.49 4.65
N THR A 66 16.86 0.66 4.94
CA THR A 66 16.25 1.71 5.78
C THR A 66 15.62 2.82 4.96
N GLU A 67 16.03 2.95 3.69
CA GLU A 67 15.44 3.90 2.76
C GLU A 67 14.00 3.53 2.43
N PRO A 68 13.15 4.51 2.08
CA PRO A 68 11.79 4.23 1.65
C PRO A 68 11.74 3.31 0.45
N HIS A 69 11.02 2.19 0.62
CA HIS A 69 10.80 1.24 -0.46
C HIS A 69 9.44 0.58 -0.36
N GLN A 70 8.92 0.14 -1.50
CA GLN A 70 7.74 -0.71 -1.51
C GLN A 70 8.17 -2.14 -1.26
N PHE A 71 7.54 -2.76 -0.28
CA PHE A 71 7.70 -4.18 -0.02
C PHE A 71 6.33 -4.86 -0.01
N THR A 72 6.34 -6.12 -0.36
CA THR A 72 5.14 -6.96 -0.36
C THR A 72 4.86 -7.41 1.07
N CYS A 73 3.62 -7.26 1.54
CA CYS A 73 3.20 -7.72 2.88
C CYS A 73 3.10 -9.25 3.01
N GLU A 74 3.59 -9.99 2.02
CA GLU A 74 3.49 -11.44 1.87
C GLU A 74 4.55 -12.14 2.72
N GLY A 75 4.31 -12.12 4.03
CA GLY A 75 5.16 -12.74 5.03
C GLY A 75 4.49 -12.91 6.40
N LEU A 76 3.37 -12.23 6.65
CA LEU A 76 2.59 -12.38 7.88
C LEU A 76 1.56 -13.53 7.79
N ARG A 77 1.95 -14.67 7.20
CA ARG A 77 1.07 -15.83 7.07
C ARG A 77 0.95 -16.55 8.42
N THR A 78 -0.13 -16.28 9.15
CA THR A 78 -0.76 -17.31 9.98
C THR A 78 -1.81 -17.98 9.10
N SER A 79 -1.47 -19.14 8.54
CA SER A 79 -2.29 -19.89 7.58
C SER A 79 -3.63 -20.40 8.14
N THR A 80 -4.01 -19.99 9.35
CA THR A 80 -5.14 -20.54 10.12
C THR A 80 -6.13 -19.49 10.63
N ILE A 81 -5.90 -18.18 10.46
CA ILE A 81 -6.79 -17.18 11.07
C ILE A 81 -7.51 -16.32 10.03
N THR A 82 -8.72 -16.76 9.68
CA THR A 82 -9.68 -16.05 8.81
C THR A 82 -10.08 -14.66 9.32
N GLN A 83 -9.65 -14.27 10.53
CA GLN A 83 -10.01 -13.01 11.19
C GLN A 83 -9.03 -11.87 10.93
N PHE A 84 -7.87 -12.10 10.29
CA PHE A 84 -6.88 -11.07 10.02
C PHE A 84 -6.75 -10.70 8.54
N LYS A 85 -6.24 -9.50 8.27
CA LYS A 85 -5.89 -8.98 6.94
C LYS A 85 -4.63 -8.13 7.01
N ASN A 86 -3.90 -8.06 5.90
CA ASN A 86 -2.76 -7.15 5.76
C ASN A 86 -3.26 -5.75 5.40
N VAL A 87 -2.68 -4.73 6.03
CA VAL A 87 -2.94 -3.32 5.73
C VAL A 87 -1.63 -2.54 5.68
N CYS A 88 -1.62 -1.44 4.94
CA CYS A 88 -0.57 -0.43 5.08
C CYS A 88 -0.94 0.53 6.21
N ILE A 89 0.02 0.85 7.07
CA ILE A 89 -0.13 1.85 8.12
C ILE A 89 0.76 3.06 7.80
N LYS A 90 0.25 4.26 8.11
CA LYS A 90 1.03 5.49 8.25
C LYS A 90 0.84 6.02 9.67
N GLN A 91 1.94 6.24 10.38
CA GLN A 91 1.97 6.82 11.72
C GLN A 91 2.79 8.11 11.71
N VAL A 92 2.34 9.11 12.46
CA VAL A 92 3.06 10.36 12.72
C VAL A 92 3.11 10.55 14.23
N ILE A 93 4.31 10.58 14.77
CA ILE A 93 4.58 10.63 16.21
C ILE A 93 5.30 11.94 16.51
N LYS A 94 4.78 12.69 17.48
CA LYS A 94 5.39 13.90 18.01
C LYS A 94 6.60 13.51 18.84
N VAL A 95 7.75 14.10 18.51
CA VAL A 95 8.98 13.93 19.27
C VAL A 95 9.30 15.28 19.94
N PRO A 96 9.55 15.32 21.26
CA PRO A 96 9.91 16.57 21.93
C PRO A 96 11.16 17.21 21.29
N ASN A 97 11.10 18.53 21.04
CA ASN A 97 12.21 19.31 20.46
C ASN A 97 12.74 18.79 19.11
N SER A 98 11.94 18.02 18.38
CA SER A 98 12.34 17.43 17.11
C SER A 98 11.19 17.45 16.11
N PRO A 99 11.48 17.38 14.80
CA PRO A 99 10.46 17.15 13.80
C PRO A 99 9.67 15.87 14.10
N ASN A 100 8.41 15.83 13.68
CA ASN A 100 7.59 14.63 13.81
C ASN A 100 8.27 13.43 13.15
N LYS A 101 8.17 12.28 13.82
CA LYS A 101 8.61 10.99 13.31
C LYS A 101 7.51 10.36 12.45
N PHE A 102 7.86 9.94 11.25
CA PHE A 102 6.98 9.26 10.31
C PHE A 102 7.37 7.80 10.23
N VAL A 103 6.41 6.90 10.43
CA VAL A 103 6.60 5.45 10.28
C VAL A 103 5.58 4.92 9.29
N ARG A 104 6.05 4.16 8.31
CA ARG A 104 5.23 3.46 7.32
C ARG A 104 5.62 1.99 7.29
N GLU A 105 4.62 1.12 7.34
CA GLU A 105 4.84 -0.33 7.37
C GLU A 105 3.60 -1.11 6.87
N CYS A 106 3.80 -2.39 6.54
CA CYS A 106 2.71 -3.36 6.49
C CYS A 106 2.44 -3.88 7.91
N ARG A 107 1.17 -4.11 8.24
CA ARG A 107 0.77 -4.76 9.49
C ARG A 107 -0.35 -5.76 9.25
N LEU A 108 -0.35 -6.83 10.03
CA LEU A 108 -1.47 -7.77 10.10
C LEU A 108 -2.44 -7.27 11.18
N VAL A 109 -3.68 -7.00 10.80
CA VAL A 109 -4.71 -6.43 11.68
C VAL A 109 -6.00 -7.23 11.59
N SER A 110 -6.88 -7.09 12.59
CA SER A 110 -8.21 -7.70 12.52
C SER A 110 -8.99 -7.20 11.30
N LYS A 111 -9.75 -8.09 10.65
CA LYS A 111 -10.67 -7.73 9.56
C LYS A 111 -11.74 -6.74 9.98
N THR A 112 -12.05 -6.67 11.27
CA THR A 112 -12.99 -5.70 11.84
C THR A 112 -12.46 -4.26 11.79
N LEU A 113 -11.14 -4.06 11.67
CA LEU A 113 -10.55 -2.74 11.50
C LEU A 113 -10.97 -2.14 10.15
N LYS A 114 -11.61 -0.97 10.18
CA LYS A 114 -12.01 -0.25 8.97
C LYS A 114 -10.85 0.57 8.44
N THR A 115 -10.81 0.74 7.11
CA THR A 115 -9.85 1.64 6.45
C THR A 115 -9.92 3.04 7.09
N GLY A 116 -8.76 3.65 7.33
CA GLY A 116 -8.61 4.93 8.00
C GLY A 116 -8.46 4.85 9.52
N GLN A 117 -8.81 3.72 10.14
CA GLN A 117 -8.66 3.53 11.58
C GLN A 117 -7.22 3.15 11.97
N CYS A 118 -6.83 3.49 13.19
CA CYS A 118 -5.58 3.06 13.78
C CYS A 118 -5.76 1.72 14.53
N PRO A 119 -4.85 0.75 14.38
CA PRO A 119 -4.86 -0.48 15.16
C PRO A 119 -4.71 -0.22 16.67
N SER A 120 -5.42 -0.97 17.52
CA SER A 120 -5.43 -0.75 18.97
C SER A 120 -4.07 -1.00 19.63
N ASP A 121 -3.27 -1.92 19.09
CA ASP A 121 -1.91 -2.20 19.51
C ASP A 121 -0.93 -1.05 19.20
N VAL A 122 -1.18 -0.28 18.13
CA VAL A 122 -0.43 0.96 17.85
C VAL A 122 -0.81 2.04 18.86
N LEU A 123 -2.10 2.17 19.16
CA LEU A 123 -2.61 3.12 20.16
C LEU A 123 -2.12 2.80 21.58
N SER A 124 -1.89 1.54 21.91
CA SER A 124 -1.35 1.15 23.23
C SER A 124 0.16 1.26 23.32
N SER A 125 0.88 1.02 22.21
CA SER A 125 2.36 1.08 22.18
C SER A 125 2.91 2.49 22.05
N THR A 126 2.16 3.39 21.40
CA THR A 126 2.51 4.81 21.33
C THR A 126 1.68 5.56 22.35
N SER A 127 2.33 6.28 23.27
CA SER A 127 1.62 7.17 24.20
C SER A 127 0.64 8.04 23.41
N SER A 128 -0.65 7.98 23.72
CA SER A 128 -1.71 8.70 22.98
C SER A 128 -1.43 10.20 22.87
N ASN A 129 -0.64 10.77 23.80
CA ASN A 129 -0.27 12.18 23.79
C ASN A 129 0.77 12.53 22.70
N ASN A 130 1.48 11.54 22.18
CA ASN A 130 2.51 11.70 21.16
C ASN A 130 2.01 11.26 19.77
N LEU A 131 0.90 10.55 19.65
CA LEU A 131 0.39 10.13 18.35
C LEU A 131 -0.37 11.28 17.67
N VAL A 132 0.23 11.86 16.63
CA VAL A 132 -0.36 12.97 15.86
C VAL A 132 -1.32 12.45 14.80
N HIS A 133 -0.93 11.38 14.10
CA HIS A 133 -1.74 10.79 13.04
C HIS A 133 -1.50 9.29 12.96
N CYS A 134 -2.56 8.53 12.73
CA CYS A 134 -2.47 7.12 12.42
C CYS A 134 -3.64 6.72 11.52
N SER A 135 -3.34 6.06 10.41
CA SER A 135 -4.37 5.56 9.49
C SER A 135 -3.93 4.29 8.79
N SER A 136 -4.87 3.36 8.62
CA SER A 136 -4.73 2.15 7.83
C SER A 136 -5.35 2.26 6.44
N CYS A 137 -4.88 1.47 5.48
CA CYS A 137 -5.45 1.37 4.14
C CYS A 137 -5.12 0.03 3.47
N GLU A 138 -5.92 -0.35 2.46
CA GLU A 138 -5.98 -1.71 1.89
C GLU A 138 -5.67 -1.75 0.38
N HIS A 139 -4.94 -0.77 -0.14
CA HIS A 139 -4.51 -0.77 -1.55
C HIS A 139 -3.01 -0.47 -1.67
N ASP A 140 -2.41 -0.87 -2.78
CA ASP A 140 -0.97 -0.72 -2.97
C ASP A 140 -0.52 0.74 -2.86
N GLY A 141 0.58 0.94 -2.14
CA GLY A 141 1.22 2.23 -1.93
C GLY A 141 0.35 3.25 -1.20
N CYS A 142 -0.79 2.85 -0.60
CA CYS A 142 -1.78 3.78 -0.04
C CYS A 142 -1.28 4.60 1.15
N ASN A 143 -0.25 4.12 1.84
CA ASN A 143 0.39 4.83 2.93
C ASN A 143 1.42 5.88 2.45
N SER A 144 1.59 6.04 1.13
CA SER A 144 2.20 7.22 0.53
C SER A 144 1.38 8.47 0.83
N ALA A 145 2.01 9.63 0.91
CA ALA A 145 1.33 10.91 1.14
C ALA A 145 0.45 11.38 -0.05
N THR A 146 0.36 10.59 -1.12
CA THR A 146 -0.23 11.03 -2.38
C THR A 146 -1.76 11.04 -2.29
N ARG A 147 -2.35 12.23 -2.43
CA ARG A 147 -3.80 12.43 -2.55
C ARG A 147 -4.35 11.60 -3.72
N LYS A 148 -5.49 10.96 -3.51
CA LYS A 148 -6.22 10.21 -4.53
C LYS A 148 -6.58 11.10 -5.73
N THR A 149 -5.99 10.86 -6.89
CA THR A 149 -6.63 11.15 -8.17
C THR A 149 -7.66 10.04 -8.42
N PHE A 150 -8.94 10.38 -8.33
CA PHE A 150 -10.04 9.49 -8.67
C PHE A 150 -9.97 9.15 -10.17
N PHE A 151 -9.69 7.89 -10.49
CA PHE A 151 -9.81 7.38 -11.87
C PHE A 151 -11.27 7.02 -12.15
N TYR A 152 -12.00 7.91 -12.84
CA TYR A 152 -13.33 7.66 -13.40
C TYR A 152 -13.31 6.81 -14.69
N THR A 153 -12.38 5.87 -14.83
CA THR A 153 -12.21 5.11 -16.08
C THR A 153 -13.17 3.93 -16.24
N SER A 154 -13.98 3.60 -15.22
CA SER A 154 -14.92 2.47 -15.28
C SER A 154 -16.27 2.79 -15.96
N LEU A 155 -16.60 4.05 -16.24
CA LEU A 155 -17.90 4.42 -16.83
C LEU A 155 -17.93 4.36 -18.37
N ILE A 156 -16.77 4.35 -19.01
CA ILE A 156 -16.65 4.44 -20.47
C ILE A 156 -17.17 3.18 -21.19
N PRO A 157 -16.88 1.94 -20.74
CA PRO A 157 -17.37 0.74 -21.45
C PRO A 157 -18.88 0.54 -21.36
N ALA A 158 -19.52 0.94 -20.25
CA ALA A 158 -20.96 0.80 -20.06
C ALA A 158 -21.75 1.76 -20.96
N LEU A 159 -21.24 2.97 -21.18
CA LEU A 159 -21.82 3.94 -22.11
C LEU A 159 -21.75 3.46 -23.57
N VAL A 160 -20.65 2.84 -23.99
CA VAL A 160 -20.51 2.33 -25.37
C VAL A 160 -21.50 1.18 -25.66
N LEU A 161 -21.84 0.36 -24.66
CA LEU A 161 -22.85 -0.70 -24.82
C LEU A 161 -24.28 -0.16 -24.84
N LEU A 162 -24.56 0.95 -24.13
CA LEU A 162 -25.89 1.58 -24.11
C LEU A 162 -26.20 2.40 -25.37
N ILE A 163 -25.17 2.90 -26.08
CA ILE A 163 -25.33 3.67 -27.32
C ILE A 163 -25.55 2.76 -28.54
N ARG A 164 -25.32 1.44 -28.41
CA ARG A 164 -25.40 0.48 -29.51
C ARG A 164 -26.74 -0.25 -29.63
N ASN A 165 -27.70 0.05 -28.75
CA ASN A 165 -29.12 -0.32 -28.86
C ASN A 165 -29.92 0.84 -29.43
#